data_AF-A0A952JQP6-F1
#
_entry.id   AF-A0A952JQP6-F1
#
_cell.length_a   1.000
_cell.length_b   1.000
_cell.length_c   1.000
_cell.angle_alpha   90.00
_cell.angle_beta   90.00
_cell.angle_gamma   90.00
#
_symmetry.space_group_name_H-M   'P 1'
#
loop_
_entity.id
_entity.type
_entity.pdbx_description
1 polymer ?
#
loop_
_entity_poly.entity_id
_entity_poly.type
_entity_poly.pdbx_seq_one_letter_code
_entity_poly.pdbx_strand_id
1 'polypeptide(L)'
;MKKFVALLLISCFYNVSFAQRDSLPVYLRFPTVPPFNIIKLPDSSRFTKEDLVKKKATLIFIFSPDCDHCQNETKSLTANIELFKKAQIVMASPLDYGQIKQFYDDYKIADYPNIIMGRDPSYFLGSFFNIRSFPAMFLYDKKGKLIKAFDGSVPVTIIASNL
;
A
#
# COMPACT_ATOMS: atom_id res chain seq x y z
N MET A 1 -62.77 44.89 -11.26
CA MET A 1 -61.69 45.90 -11.35
C MET A 1 -60.60 45.54 -10.36
N LYS A 2 -59.37 45.43 -10.85
CA LYS A 2 -58.08 45.66 -10.18
C LYS A 2 -57.82 44.86 -8.88
N LYS A 3 -57.06 43.75 -9.00
CA LYS A 3 -55.65 43.62 -8.57
C LYS A 3 -55.52 43.56 -7.05
N PHE A 4 -54.95 42.48 -6.52
CA PHE A 4 -53.60 42.47 -5.93
C PHE A 4 -53.33 41.09 -5.32
N VAL A 5 -52.61 40.26 -6.07
CA VAL A 5 -51.27 39.77 -5.67
C VAL A 5 -51.36 38.55 -4.77
N ALA A 6 -51.53 37.40 -5.42
CA ALA A 6 -51.05 36.13 -4.92
C ALA A 6 -49.52 36.21 -4.86
N LEU A 7 -49.00 36.53 -3.68
CA LEU A 7 -47.57 36.49 -3.39
C LEU A 7 -47.19 35.00 -3.34
N LEU A 8 -46.82 34.45 -4.50
CA LEU A 8 -46.12 33.18 -4.63
C LEU A 8 -44.89 33.25 -3.73
N LEU A 9 -44.99 32.62 -2.55
CA LEU A 9 -43.87 32.23 -1.72
C LEU A 9 -42.95 31.35 -2.57
N ILE A 10 -42.03 31.98 -3.29
CA ILE A 10 -40.84 31.34 -3.83
C ILE A 10 -39.99 31.01 -2.61
N SER A 11 -40.38 29.92 -1.95
CA SER A 11 -39.50 29.12 -1.10
C SER A 11 -38.44 28.55 -2.04
N CYS A 12 -37.42 29.35 -2.33
CA CYS A 12 -36.13 28.82 -2.75
C CYS A 12 -35.69 27.89 -1.62
N PHE A 13 -36.01 26.61 -1.77
CA PHE A 13 -35.28 25.54 -1.12
C PHE A 13 -33.84 25.69 -1.59
N TYR A 14 -33.06 26.43 -0.81
CA TYR A 14 -31.61 26.37 -0.85
C TYR A 14 -31.27 24.93 -0.48
N ASN A 15 -31.25 24.06 -1.49
CA ASN A 15 -30.51 22.82 -1.42
C ASN A 15 -29.05 23.25 -1.29
N VAL A 16 -28.63 23.52 -0.06
CA VAL A 16 -27.22 23.52 0.30
C VAL A 16 -26.81 22.07 0.12
N SER A 17 -26.47 21.73 -1.13
CA SER A 17 -25.76 20.50 -1.45
C SER A 17 -24.43 20.60 -0.74
N PHE A 18 -24.36 20.07 0.48
CA PHE A 18 -23.10 19.76 1.13
C PHE A 18 -22.43 18.73 0.23
N ALA A 19 -21.54 19.20 -0.65
CA ALA A 19 -20.58 18.33 -1.31
C ALA A 19 -19.74 17.72 -0.18
N GLN A 20 -20.09 16.50 0.24
CA GLN A 20 -19.30 15.76 1.21
C GLN A 20 -17.89 15.66 0.65
N ARG A 21 -16.93 16.33 1.30
CA ARG A 21 -15.52 16.21 0.96
C ARG A 21 -15.15 14.76 1.24
N ASP A 22 -15.09 13.96 0.17
CA ASP A 22 -14.81 12.53 0.21
C ASP A 22 -13.48 12.32 0.97
N SER A 23 -13.60 11.88 2.22
CA SER A 23 -12.48 11.71 3.16
C SER A 23 -11.81 10.35 3.00
N LEU A 24 -12.27 9.54 2.04
CA LEU A 24 -11.77 8.20 1.85
C LEU A 24 -10.32 8.25 1.32
N PRO A 25 -9.38 7.53 1.97
CA PRO A 25 -8.01 7.38 1.48
C PRO A 25 -7.96 6.97 0.00
N VAL A 26 -6.97 7.47 -0.74
CA VAL A 26 -6.82 7.25 -2.18
C VAL A 26 -6.84 5.77 -2.54
N TYR A 27 -6.11 4.94 -1.79
CA TYR A 27 -6.03 3.50 -2.04
C TYR A 27 -7.37 2.74 -1.87
N LEU A 28 -8.34 3.30 -1.14
CA LEU A 28 -9.68 2.71 -1.01
C LEU A 28 -10.61 3.17 -2.14
N ARG A 29 -10.41 4.38 -2.67
CA ARG A 29 -11.10 4.87 -3.88
C ARG A 29 -10.63 4.14 -5.14
N PHE A 30 -9.34 3.78 -5.18
CA PHE A 30 -8.72 3.01 -6.25
C PHE A 30 -8.10 1.74 -5.67
N PRO A 31 -8.91 0.71 -5.33
CA PRO A 31 -8.49 -0.49 -4.62
C PRO A 31 -7.78 -1.49 -5.55
N THR A 32 -6.83 -0.98 -6.33
CA THR A 32 -5.96 -1.75 -7.21
C THR A 32 -4.51 -1.50 -6.84
N VAL A 33 -3.62 -2.39 -7.28
CA VAL A 33 -2.17 -2.17 -7.11
C VAL A 33 -1.81 -0.79 -7.71
N PRO A 34 -1.20 0.14 -6.95
CA PRO A 34 -0.89 1.46 -7.44
C PRO A 34 0.25 1.43 -8.48
N PRO A 35 0.36 2.44 -9.35
CA PRO A 35 1.43 2.55 -10.35
C PRO A 35 2.75 2.99 -9.69
N PHE A 36 3.28 2.18 -8.77
CA PHE A 36 4.50 2.48 -8.06
C PHE A 36 5.73 2.39 -8.96
N ASN A 37 6.80 3.05 -8.54
CA ASN A 37 8.11 2.97 -9.14
C ASN A 37 9.17 2.95 -8.03
N ILE A 38 9.91 1.86 -7.92
CA ILE A 38 10.98 1.69 -6.93
C ILE A 38 12.32 1.42 -7.62
N ILE A 39 13.39 1.80 -6.93
CA ILE A 39 14.77 1.45 -7.31
C ILE A 39 15.10 0.14 -6.59
N LYS A 40 15.16 -0.97 -7.33
CA LYS A 40 15.34 -2.32 -6.81
C LYS A 40 16.74 -2.50 -6.24
N LEU A 41 16.85 -3.28 -5.16
CA LEU A 41 18.12 -3.75 -4.64
C LEU A 41 18.45 -5.17 -5.14
N PRO A 42 19.74 -5.52 -5.25
CA PRO A 42 20.92 -4.66 -5.05
C PRO A 42 21.38 -3.94 -6.32
N ASP A 43 20.76 -4.21 -7.48
CA ASP A 43 21.27 -3.79 -8.79
C ASP A 43 20.89 -2.36 -9.21
N SER A 44 20.11 -1.64 -8.40
CA SER A 44 19.59 -0.30 -8.69
C SER A 44 18.73 -0.23 -9.96
N SER A 45 18.20 -1.36 -10.42
CA SER A 45 17.29 -1.40 -11.57
C SER A 45 15.93 -0.79 -11.22
N ARG A 46 15.25 -0.24 -12.21
CA ARG A 46 13.87 0.25 -12.06
C ARG A 46 12.92 -0.95 -11.96
N PHE A 47 11.98 -0.90 -11.01
CA PHE A 47 10.91 -1.88 -10.86
C PHE A 47 9.56 -1.19 -10.63
N THR A 48 8.56 -1.53 -11.44
CA THR A 48 7.23 -0.91 -11.39
C THR A 48 6.11 -1.93 -11.32
N LYS A 49 4.87 -1.43 -11.20
CA LYS A 49 3.65 -2.26 -11.26
C LYS A 49 3.62 -3.17 -12.50
N GLU A 50 4.13 -2.68 -13.63
CA GLU A 50 4.13 -3.41 -14.91
C GLU A 50 5.05 -4.63 -14.90
N ASP A 51 6.08 -4.62 -14.05
CA ASP A 51 7.04 -5.71 -13.89
C ASP A 51 6.53 -6.83 -12.96
N LEU A 52 5.39 -6.62 -12.30
CA LEU A 52 4.77 -7.65 -11.44
C LEU A 52 4.37 -8.88 -12.25
N VAL A 53 4.60 -10.05 -11.66
CA VAL A 53 4.13 -11.32 -12.21
C VAL A 53 2.61 -11.30 -12.27
N LYS A 54 2.06 -11.41 -13.49
CA LYS A 54 0.61 -11.41 -13.73
C LYS A 54 -0.04 -12.64 -13.08
N LYS A 55 -1.31 -12.50 -12.68
CA LYS A 55 -2.13 -13.56 -12.07
C LYS A 55 -1.54 -14.14 -10.77
N LYS A 56 -0.67 -13.38 -10.09
CA LYS A 56 -0.07 -13.71 -8.79
C LYS A 56 -0.51 -12.69 -7.75
N ALA A 57 -0.85 -13.15 -6.55
CA ALA A 57 -1.19 -12.25 -5.45
C ALA A 57 0.03 -11.37 -5.12
N THR A 58 -0.21 -10.14 -4.65
CA THR A 58 0.86 -9.18 -4.36
C THR A 58 0.71 -8.64 -2.96
N LEU A 59 1.75 -8.76 -2.14
CA LEU A 59 1.85 -8.10 -0.85
C LEU A 59 2.79 -6.91 -0.99
N ILE A 60 2.30 -5.68 -0.83
CA ILE A 60 3.16 -4.51 -0.70
C ILE A 60 3.45 -4.32 0.79
N PHE A 61 4.71 -4.37 1.18
CA PHE A 61 5.19 -4.18 2.54
C PHE A 61 6.04 -2.92 2.58
N ILE A 62 5.57 -1.90 3.27
CA ILE A 62 6.27 -0.64 3.43
C ILE A 62 6.91 -0.60 4.82
N PHE A 63 8.21 -0.33 4.85
CA PHE A 63 9.02 -0.52 6.04
C PHE A 63 10.04 0.61 6.27
N SER A 64 10.57 0.65 7.48
CA SER A 64 11.75 1.43 7.85
C SER A 64 12.82 0.49 8.40
N PRO A 65 14.07 0.53 7.88
CA PRO A 65 15.20 -0.23 8.41
C PRO A 65 15.43 -0.10 9.92
N ASP A 66 15.24 1.10 10.47
CA ASP A 66 15.54 1.42 11.87
C ASP A 66 14.35 1.17 12.82
N CYS A 67 13.33 0.42 12.38
CA CYS A 67 12.12 0.17 13.16
C CYS A 67 12.05 -1.28 13.64
N ASP A 68 12.08 -1.50 14.97
CA ASP A 68 12.00 -2.83 15.58
C ASP A 68 10.80 -3.66 15.10
N HIS A 69 9.65 -3.02 14.89
CA HIS A 69 8.47 -3.69 14.37
C HIS A 69 8.66 -4.18 12.93
N CYS A 70 9.32 -3.40 12.07
CA CYS A 70 9.65 -3.81 10.70
C CYS A 70 10.67 -4.96 10.68
N GLN A 71 11.66 -4.88 11.56
CA GLN A 71 12.68 -5.91 11.72
C GLN A 71 12.06 -7.25 12.16
N ASN A 72 11.20 -7.22 13.18
CA ASN A 72 10.53 -8.41 13.69
C ASN A 72 9.53 -8.98 12.67
N GLU A 73 8.77 -8.14 11.97
CA GLU A 73 7.86 -8.56 10.91
C GLU A 73 8.62 -9.22 9.76
N THR A 74 9.78 -8.66 9.37
CA THR A 74 10.63 -9.25 8.32
C THR A 74 11.21 -10.60 8.73
N LYS A 75 11.66 -10.76 9.98
CA LYS A 75 12.09 -12.07 10.52
C LYS A 75 10.97 -13.09 10.47
N SER A 76 9.77 -12.69 10.91
CA SER A 76 8.59 -13.56 10.89
C SER A 76 8.20 -13.95 9.46
N LEU A 77 8.22 -13.00 8.53
CA LEU A 77 7.88 -13.20 7.13
C LEU A 77 8.85 -14.17 6.45
N THR A 78 10.15 -13.93 6.62
CA THR A 78 11.21 -14.75 6.01
C THR A 78 11.23 -16.17 6.60
N ALA A 79 11.03 -16.32 7.92
CA ALA A 79 10.91 -17.63 8.56
C ALA A 79 9.69 -18.44 8.10
N ASN A 80 8.65 -17.77 7.57
CA ASN A 80 7.40 -18.38 7.11
C ASN A 80 7.16 -18.17 5.61
N ILE A 81 8.23 -17.98 4.82
CA ILE A 81 8.12 -17.57 3.42
C ILE A 81 7.33 -18.59 2.56
N GLU A 82 7.32 -19.86 2.94
CA GLU A 82 6.57 -20.94 2.29
C GLU A 82 5.06 -20.69 2.25
N LEU A 83 4.52 -19.98 3.25
CA LEU A 83 3.11 -19.57 3.26
C LEU A 83 2.79 -18.60 2.13
N PHE A 84 3.79 -17.88 1.62
CA PHE A 84 3.70 -16.86 0.59
C PHE A 84 4.14 -17.33 -0.80
N LYS A 85 4.32 -18.65 -1.03
CA LYS A 85 4.76 -19.18 -2.34
C LYS A 85 3.85 -18.81 -3.52
N LYS A 86 2.56 -18.56 -3.24
CA LYS A 86 1.57 -18.11 -4.24
C LYS A 86 1.49 -16.58 -4.41
N ALA A 87 2.29 -15.84 -3.65
CA ALA A 87 2.38 -14.39 -3.66
C ALA A 87 3.76 -13.92 -4.13
N GLN A 88 3.80 -12.70 -4.66
CA GLN A 88 5.03 -11.90 -4.76
C GLN A 88 4.96 -10.80 -3.71
N ILE A 89 6.10 -10.43 -3.17
CA ILE A 89 6.19 -9.47 -2.07
C ILE A 89 7.04 -8.30 -2.56
N VAL A 90 6.50 -7.09 -2.48
CA VAL A 90 7.21 -5.85 -2.80
C VAL A 90 7.49 -5.14 -1.49
N MET A 91 8.75 -5.18 -1.03
CA MET A 91 9.22 -4.45 0.14
C MET A 91 9.76 -3.10 -0.30
N ALA A 92 9.22 -2.00 0.23
CA ALA A 92 9.62 -0.67 -0.16
C ALA A 92 9.87 0.25 1.04
N SER A 93 10.91 1.07 0.96
CA SER A 93 11.21 2.09 1.96
C SER A 93 11.66 3.39 1.29
N PRO A 94 11.31 4.57 1.83
CA PRO A 94 11.78 5.84 1.28
C PRO A 94 13.18 6.24 1.75
N LEU A 95 13.75 5.51 2.71
CA LEU A 95 15.02 5.87 3.34
C LEU A 95 16.22 5.74 2.40
N ASP A 96 17.40 6.09 2.91
CA ASP A 96 18.64 6.06 2.14
C ASP A 96 18.93 4.66 1.57
N TYR A 97 19.53 4.61 0.39
CA TYR A 97 19.86 3.35 -0.27
C TYR A 97 20.78 2.47 0.59
N GLY A 98 21.77 3.07 1.27
CA GLY A 98 22.69 2.35 2.14
C GLY A 98 21.99 1.66 3.30
N GLN A 99 21.03 2.34 3.93
CA GLN A 99 20.23 1.75 5.03
C GLN A 99 19.37 0.58 4.53
N ILE A 100 18.72 0.74 3.37
CA ILE A 100 17.90 -0.32 2.77
C ILE A 100 18.79 -1.49 2.32
N LYS A 101 20.00 -1.21 1.82
CA LYS A 101 20.97 -2.24 1.42
C LYS A 101 21.51 -3.02 2.60
N GLN A 102 21.81 -2.35 3.70
CA GLN A 102 22.20 -3.02 4.94
C GLN A 102 21.07 -3.93 5.43
N PHE A 103 19.82 -3.43 5.46
CA PHE A 103 18.66 -4.25 5.79
C PHE A 103 18.50 -5.46 4.85
N TYR A 104 18.69 -5.25 3.54
CA TYR A 104 18.67 -6.31 2.54
C TYR A 104 19.68 -7.42 2.86
N ASP A 105 20.89 -7.05 3.28
CA ASP A 105 21.97 -7.98 3.62
C ASP A 105 21.73 -8.68 4.97
N ASP A 106 21.34 -7.92 5.99
CA ASP A 106 21.11 -8.41 7.35
C ASP A 106 20.02 -9.50 7.40
N TYR A 107 18.96 -9.34 6.59
CA TYR A 107 17.87 -10.30 6.46
C TYR A 107 18.04 -11.29 5.31
N LYS A 108 19.19 -11.28 4.63
CA LYS A 108 19.51 -12.17 3.50
C LYS A 108 18.41 -12.22 2.46
N ILE A 109 17.90 -11.05 2.07
CA ILE A 109 16.73 -10.95 1.20
C ILE A 109 16.96 -11.63 -0.17
N ALA A 110 18.22 -11.71 -0.61
CA ALA A 110 18.63 -12.44 -1.81
C ALA A 110 18.23 -13.93 -1.82
N ASP A 111 18.06 -14.55 -0.64
CA ASP A 111 17.70 -15.97 -0.52
C ASP A 111 16.20 -16.22 -0.84
N TYR A 112 15.40 -15.15 -0.99
CA TYR A 112 13.94 -15.24 -1.15
C TYR A 112 13.49 -14.70 -2.52
N PRO A 113 13.38 -15.56 -3.56
CA PRO A 113 13.10 -15.11 -4.94
C PRO A 113 11.68 -14.56 -5.14
N ASN A 114 10.78 -14.73 -4.16
CA ASN A 114 9.45 -14.12 -4.17
C ASN A 114 9.41 -12.72 -3.52
N ILE A 115 10.54 -12.22 -3.00
CA ILE A 115 10.68 -10.87 -2.44
C ILE A 115 11.43 -9.97 -3.41
N ILE A 116 10.82 -8.83 -3.72
CA ILE A 116 11.42 -7.71 -4.43
C ILE A 116 11.55 -6.59 -3.42
N MET A 117 12.79 -6.20 -3.09
CA MET A 117 13.05 -5.08 -2.19
C MET A 117 13.58 -3.89 -2.98
N GLY A 118 13.08 -2.69 -2.66
CA GLY A 118 13.52 -1.48 -3.33
C GLY A 118 13.32 -0.21 -2.52
N ARG A 119 13.92 0.87 -3.02
CA ARG A 119 13.77 2.21 -2.50
C ARG A 119 12.65 2.96 -3.24
N ASP A 120 11.76 3.61 -2.50
CA ASP A 120 10.71 4.52 -2.99
C ASP A 120 11.09 5.98 -2.70
N PRO A 121 12.00 6.59 -3.50
CA PRO A 121 12.61 7.87 -3.16
C PRO A 121 11.61 9.05 -3.13
N SER A 122 10.48 8.94 -3.83
CA SER A 122 9.45 9.99 -3.84
C SER A 122 8.42 9.85 -2.73
N TYR A 123 8.54 8.83 -1.88
CA TYR A 123 7.55 8.48 -0.86
C TYR A 123 6.13 8.33 -1.45
N PHE A 124 6.06 7.84 -2.70
CA PHE A 124 4.80 7.69 -3.41
C PHE A 124 3.89 6.68 -2.71
N LEU A 125 4.42 5.52 -2.33
CA LEU A 125 3.66 4.46 -1.65
C LEU A 125 3.15 4.96 -0.30
N GLY A 126 4.01 5.65 0.46
CA GLY A 126 3.65 6.26 1.74
C GLY A 126 2.47 7.22 1.63
N SER A 127 2.52 8.10 0.64
CA SER A 127 1.47 9.08 0.37
C SER A 127 0.18 8.43 -0.16
N PHE A 128 0.29 7.50 -1.11
CA PHE A 128 -0.85 6.81 -1.73
C PHE A 128 -1.66 6.01 -0.71
N PHE A 129 -0.97 5.31 0.20
CA PHE A 129 -1.59 4.49 1.24
C PHE A 129 -1.95 5.26 2.49
N ASN A 130 -1.59 6.55 2.59
CA ASN A 130 -1.81 7.38 3.77
C ASN A 130 -1.25 6.72 5.04
N ILE A 131 0.01 6.26 4.97
CA ILE A 131 0.66 5.50 6.04
C ILE A 131 0.83 6.38 7.28
N ARG A 132 0.45 5.80 8.43
CA ARG A 132 0.58 6.45 9.75
C ARG A 132 1.54 5.72 10.67
N SER A 133 1.77 4.44 10.44
CA SER A 133 2.69 3.62 11.23
C SER A 133 3.43 2.62 10.35
N PHE A 134 4.57 2.13 10.84
CA PHE A 134 5.32 1.06 10.21
C PHE A 134 5.34 -0.19 11.11
N PRO A 135 5.38 -1.41 10.54
CA PRO A 135 5.22 -1.70 9.11
C PRO A 135 3.80 -1.45 8.63
N ALA A 136 3.60 -1.20 7.33
CA ALA A 136 2.28 -1.17 6.73
C ALA A 136 2.23 -2.13 5.53
N MET A 137 1.19 -2.96 5.46
CA MET A 137 1.10 -4.03 4.47
C MET A 137 -0.23 -4.03 3.75
N PHE A 138 -0.19 -4.16 2.42
CA PHE A 138 -1.36 -4.10 1.55
C PHE A 138 -1.40 -5.33 0.66
N LEU A 139 -2.41 -6.17 0.87
CA LEU A 139 -2.56 -7.44 0.18
C LEU A 139 -3.53 -7.31 -0.99
N TYR A 140 -3.08 -7.76 -2.16
CA TYR A 140 -3.84 -7.76 -3.41
C TYR A 140 -4.01 -9.17 -3.96
N ASP A 141 -5.20 -9.44 -4.51
CA ASP A 141 -5.50 -10.71 -5.17
C ASP A 141 -4.80 -10.84 -6.54
N LYS A 142 -5.01 -11.99 -7.21
CA LYS A 142 -4.45 -12.29 -8.54
C LYS A 142 -4.98 -11.38 -9.66
N LYS A 143 -6.08 -10.66 -9.41
CA LYS A 143 -6.66 -9.66 -10.31
C LYS A 143 -6.15 -8.25 -9.99
N GLY A 144 -5.28 -8.11 -8.98
CA GLY A 144 -4.73 -6.86 -8.52
C GLY A 144 -5.72 -6.03 -7.70
N LYS A 145 -6.78 -6.62 -7.15
CA LYS A 145 -7.75 -5.97 -6.26
C LYS A 145 -7.32 -6.07 -4.81
N LEU A 146 -7.42 -4.98 -4.07
CA LEU A 146 -7.11 -4.95 -2.64
C LEU A 146 -8.03 -5.92 -1.87
N ILE A 147 -7.43 -6.82 -1.11
CA ILE A 147 -8.09 -7.74 -0.19
C ILE A 147 -8.12 -7.12 1.21
N LYS A 148 -6.95 -6.71 1.71
CA LYS A 148 -6.79 -6.25 3.09
C LYS A 148 -5.59 -5.32 3.25
N ALA A 149 -5.72 -4.36 4.15
CA ALA A 149 -4.64 -3.53 4.64
C ALA A 149 -4.36 -3.87 6.11
N PHE A 150 -3.08 -3.85 6.48
CA PHE A 150 -2.60 -4.08 7.84
C PHE A 150 -1.74 -2.88 8.24
N ASP A 151 -2.08 -2.25 9.36
CA ASP A 151 -1.36 -1.11 9.93
C ASP A 151 -0.66 -1.61 11.19
N GLY A 152 0.67 -1.66 11.16
CA GLY A 152 1.52 -2.23 12.20
C GLY A 152 1.78 -3.74 12.04
N SER A 153 2.48 -4.28 13.04
CA SER A 153 2.83 -5.70 13.12
C SER A 153 1.58 -6.58 13.27
N VAL A 154 1.56 -7.68 12.53
CA VAL A 154 0.49 -8.68 12.61
C VAL A 154 1.09 -10.08 12.41
N PRO A 155 0.50 -11.15 12.96
CA PRO A 155 1.02 -12.48 12.69
C PRO A 155 0.98 -12.80 11.19
N VAL A 156 2.10 -13.21 10.61
CA VAL A 156 2.22 -13.49 9.17
C VAL A 156 1.26 -14.59 8.69
N THR A 157 0.82 -15.48 9.60
CA THR A 157 -0.22 -16.48 9.35
C THR A 157 -1.58 -15.85 9.04
N ILE A 158 -1.91 -14.71 9.66
CA ILE A 158 -3.13 -13.94 9.37
C ILE A 158 -3.01 -13.27 8.00
N ILE A 159 -1.84 -12.78 7.63
CA ILE A 159 -1.64 -12.24 6.27
C ILE A 159 -1.82 -13.37 5.25
N ALA A 160 -1.15 -14.51 5.46
CA ALA A 160 -1.16 -15.64 4.55
C ALA A 160 -2.53 -16.31 4.40
N SER A 161 -3.38 -16.29 5.44
CA SER A 161 -4.73 -16.87 5.37
C SER A 161 -5.67 -16.12 4.41
N ASN A 162 -5.26 -14.97 3.90
CA ASN A 162 -6.02 -14.16 2.94
C ASN A 162 -5.53 -14.32 1.48
N LEU A 163 -4.58 -15.23 1.21
CA LEU A 163 -3.97 -15.48 -0.10
C LEU A 163 -4.73 -16.47 -1.01
#